data_AF-A0AAD7CJC9-F1
#
_entry.id   AF-A0AAD7CJC9-F1
#
_cell.length_a   1.000
_cell.length_b   1.000
_cell.length_c   1.000
_cell.angle_alpha   90.00
_cell.angle_beta   90.00
_cell.angle_gamma   90.00
#
_symmetry.space_group_name_H-M   'P 1'
#
loop_
_entity.id
_entity.type
_entity.pdbx_description
1 polymer ?
#
loop_
_entity_poly.entity_id
_entity_poly.type
_entity_poly.pdbx_seq_one_letter_code
_entity_poly.pdbx_strand_id
1 'polypeptide(L)' 'MSKSPLQGYWRWAWLRNISIKENILFSLPYDEKRYQLTLEVCALVADLEILEDGDEAEIDERGVNLSGGQKP' A
#
# COMPACT_ATOMS: atom_id res chain seq x y z
N MET A 1 18.95 -14.93 23.50
CA MET A 1 17.84 -14.03 23.14
C MET A 1 16.90 -14.76 22.18
N SER A 2 15.80 -15.33 22.69
CA SER A 2 14.76 -15.90 21.84
C SER A 2 13.98 -14.75 21.20
N LYS A 3 13.89 -14.73 19.86
CA LYS A 3 13.03 -13.76 19.17
C LYS A 3 11.58 -14.06 19.53
N SER A 4 10.82 -13.01 19.86
CA SER A 4 9.37 -13.11 20.10
C SER A 4 8.69 -13.72 18.87
N PRO A 5 7.81 -14.74 19.02
CA PRO A 5 7.14 -15.40 17.91
C PRO A 5 6.16 -14.49 17.15
N LEU A 6 5.90 -13.29 17.66
CA LEU A 6 4.98 -12.33 17.05
C LEU A 6 5.66 -11.30 16.15
N GLN A 7 6.99 -11.30 16.01
CA GLN A 7 7.69 -10.26 15.24
C GLN A 7 7.58 -10.43 13.70
N GLY A 8 6.90 -11.46 13.19
CA GLY A 8 6.84 -11.78 11.76
C GLY A 8 5.55 -11.39 11.03
N TYR A 9 4.39 -11.38 11.70
CA TYR A 9 3.09 -11.30 11.01
C TYR A 9 2.58 -9.88 10.76
N TRP A 10 3.09 -8.87 11.46
CA TRP A 10 2.65 -7.47 11.30
C TRP A 10 3.12 -6.79 10.02
N ARG A 11 3.99 -7.47 9.24
CA ARG A 11 4.56 -6.91 8.01
C ARG A 11 3.73 -7.22 6.77
N TRP A 12 2.77 -8.12 6.86
CA TRP A 12 1.96 -8.55 5.71
C TRP A 12 0.62 -7.83 5.74
N ALA A 13 0.52 -6.75 4.97
CA ALA A 13 -0.78 -6.15 4.65
C ALA A 13 -1.55 -7.10 3.73
N TRP A 14 -2.81 -7.39 4.05
CA TRP A 14 -3.66 -8.19 3.17
C TRP A 14 -4.19 -7.31 2.04
N LEU A 15 -3.48 -7.30 0.92
CA LEU A 15 -3.84 -6.56 -0.29
C LEU A 15 -4.35 -7.51 -1.37
N ARG A 16 -5.24 -7.00 -2.22
CA ARG A 16 -5.79 -7.70 -3.38
C ARG A 16 -4.86 -7.51 -4.57
N ASN A 17 -4.82 -8.51 -5.46
CA ASN A 17 -4.07 -8.42 -6.72
C ASN A 17 -4.82 -7.54 -7.75
N ILE A 18 -4.85 -6.25 -7.47
CA ILE A 18 -5.52 -5.17 -8.22
C ILE A 18 -4.69 -3.89 -8.06
N SER A 19 -5.10 -2.76 -8.63
CA SER A 19 -4.34 -1.51 -8.50
C SER A 19 -4.22 -1.02 -7.05
N ILE A 20 -3.20 -0.22 -6.77
CA ILE A 20 -3.02 0.44 -5.46
C ILE A 20 -4.27 1.26 -5.11
N LYS A 21 -4.81 2.01 -6.07
CA LYS A 21 -6.03 2.80 -5.92
C LYS A 21 -7.23 1.95 -5.52
N GLU A 22 -7.46 0.83 -6.18
CA GLU A 22 -8.58 -0.04 -5.83
C GLU A 22 -8.38 -0.71 -4.45
N ASN A 23 -7.14 -0.98 -4.06
CA ASN A 23 -6.81 -1.41 -2.70
C ASN A 23 -7.13 -0.32 -1.66
N ILE A 24 -6.78 0.95 -1.93
CA ILE A 24 -7.09 2.10 -1.05
C ILE A 24 -8.60 2.35 -0.96
N LEU A 25 -9.32 2.27 -2.09
CA LEU A 25 -10.75 2.50 -2.12
C LEU A 25 -11.53 1.38 -1.42
N PHE A 26 -11.03 0.15 -1.47
CA PHE A 26 -11.61 -1.01 -0.81
C PHE A 26 -13.13 -1.15 -1.06
N SER A 27 -13.52 -1.01 -2.33
CA SER A 27 -14.91 -1.06 -2.81
C SER A 27 -15.81 0.12 -2.38
N LEU A 28 -15.26 1.15 -1.73
CA LEU A 28 -15.96 2.41 -1.51
C LEU A 28 -15.94 3.26 -2.79
N PRO A 29 -16.99 4.07 -3.05
CA PRO A 29 -16.97 5.03 -4.15
C PRO A 29 -15.77 5.97 -4.04
N TYR A 30 -15.23 6.37 -5.20
CA TYR A 30 -14.18 7.37 -5.25
C TYR A 30 -14.70 8.71 -4.72
N ASP A 31 -14.04 9.21 -3.69
CA ASP A 31 -14.21 10.56 -3.15
C ASP A 31 -12.83 11.20 -3.15
N GLU A 32 -12.66 12.23 -3.99
CA GLU A 32 -11.36 12.85 -4.24
C GLU A 32 -10.73 13.40 -2.95
N LYS A 33 -11.50 14.06 -2.09
CA LYS A 33 -10.98 14.65 -0.85
C LYS A 33 -10.50 13.59 0.12
N ARG A 34 -11.31 12.54 0.32
CA ARG A 34 -10.95 11.40 1.18
C ARG A 34 -9.74 10.67 0.63
N TYR A 35 -9.68 10.49 -0.69
CA TYR A 35 -8.59 9.78 -1.35
C TYR A 35 -7.28 10.54 -1.18
N GLN A 36 -7.25 11.84 -1.51
CA GLN A 36 -6.06 12.68 -1.35
C GLN A 36 -5.61 12.76 0.11
N LEU A 37 -6.54 12.96 1.04
CA LEU A 37 -6.22 12.92 2.47
C LEU A 37 -5.62 11.58 2.88
N THR A 38 -6.12 10.46 2.35
CA THR A 38 -5.57 9.12 2.63
C THR A 38 -4.13 9.01 2.13
N LEU A 39 -3.83 9.52 0.93
CA LEU A 39 -2.46 9.52 0.40
C LEU A 39 -1.51 10.36 1.28
N GLU A 40 -1.96 11.54 1.72
CA GLU A 40 -1.16 12.43 2.56
C GLU A 40 -0.88 11.84 3.95
N VAL A 41 -1.92 11.40 4.67
CA VAL A 41 -1.78 10.90 6.05
C VAL A 41 -1.02 9.57 6.11
N CYS A 42 -1.08 8.78 5.04
CA CYS A 42 -0.32 7.54 4.90
C CYS A 42 1.07 7.76 4.26
N ALA A 43 1.44 9.00 3.94
CA ALA A 43 2.69 9.38 3.29
C ALA A 43 2.96 8.64 1.95
N LEU A 44 1.90 8.30 1.21
CA LEU A 44 1.99 7.55 -0.04
C LEU A 44 2.29 8.42 -1.27
N VAL A 45 2.12 9.74 -1.17
CA VAL A 45 2.29 10.65 -2.33
C VAL A 45 3.66 10.48 -3.00
N ALA A 46 4.74 10.55 -2.22
CA ALA A 46 6.10 10.40 -2.75
C ALA A 46 6.38 8.98 -3.28
N ASP A 47 5.75 7.95 -2.69
CA ASP A 47 5.87 6.57 -3.17
C ASP A 47 5.16 6.37 -4.51
N LEU A 48 4.03 7.05 -4.73
CA LEU A 48 3.31 6.99 -6.00
C LEU A 48 4.01 7.79 -7.10
N GLU A 49 4.68 8.89 -6.76
CA GLU A 49 5.44 9.71 -7.74
C GLU A 49 6.61 8.97 -8.40
N ILE A 50 7.15 7.94 -7.75
CA ILE A 50 8.26 7.14 -8.29
C ILE A 50 7.81 5.93 -9.12
N LEU A 51 6.51 5.58 -9.08
CA LEU A 51 5.94 4.50 -9.87
C LEU A 51 5.54 5.04 -11.25
N GLU A 52 5.89 4.29 -12.31
CA GLU A 52 5.56 4.67 -13.70
C GLU A 52 4.04 4.87 -13.90
N ASP A 53 3.24 3.98 -13.30
CA ASP A 53 1.78 4.00 -13.37
C ASP A 53 1.12 4.66 -12.14
N GLY A 54 1.90 5.24 -11.23
CA GLY A 54 1.38 5.87 -10.01
C GLY A 54 0.49 4.93 -9.19
N ASP A 55 -0.74 5.36 -8.91
CA ASP A 55 -1.73 4.60 -8.14
C ASP A 55 -2.50 3.54 -8.96
N GLU A 56 -2.33 3.53 -10.28
CA GLU A 56 -2.86 2.48 -11.16
C GLU A 56 -1.91 1.27 -11.25
N ALA A 57 -0.71 1.35 -10.67
CA ALA A 57 0.20 0.21 -10.57
C ALA A 57 -0.46 -0.99 -9.87
N GLU A 58 -0.36 -2.17 -10.49
CA GLU A 58 -0.92 -3.41 -9.96
C GLU A 58 -0.06 -3.96 -8.81
N ILE A 59 -0.73 -4.46 -7.77
CA ILE A 59 -0.09 -5.24 -6.71
C ILE A 59 -0.12 -6.71 -7.12
N ASP A 60 1.04 -7.36 -7.18
CA ASP A 60 1.16 -8.80 -7.44
C ASP A 60 1.53 -9.58 -6.17
N GLU A 61 1.77 -10.90 -6.31
CA GLU A 61 2.15 -11.79 -5.21
C GLU A 61 3.47 -11.42 -4.50
N ARG A 62 4.29 -10.55 -5.10
CA ARG A 62 5.54 -10.04 -4.55
C ARG A 62 5.35 -8.71 -3.85
N GLY A 63 4.18 -8.09 -4.01
CA GLY A 63 3.86 -6.75 -3.53
C GLY A 63 4.53 -5.65 -4.36
N VAL A 64 4.02 -4.42 -4.21
CA VAL A 64 4.72 -3.21 -4.70
C VAL A 64 5.57 -2.67 -3.55
N ASN A 65 6.83 -2.32 -3.83
CA ASN A 65 7.68 -1.71 -2.82
C ASN A 65 7.32 -0.24 -2.64
N LEU A 66 6.53 0.05 -1.61
CA LEU A 66 6.21 1.42 -1.16
C LEU A 66 7.08 1.73 0.08
N SER A 67 7.81 2.85 0.02
CA SER A 67 8.70 3.43 1.05
C SER A 67 9.73 2.53 1.74
N GLY A 68 9.99 1.31 1.26
CA GLY A 68 11.01 0.40 1.80
C GLY A 68 10.69 -0.19 3.19
N GLY A 69 9.58 0.24 3.82
CA GLY A 69 9.04 -0.30 5.08
C GLY A 69 8.20 -1.56 4.87
N GLN A 70 7.65 -1.73 3.67
CA GLN A 70 6.90 -2.91 3.22
C GLN A 70 7.84 -3.82 2.42
N LYS A 71 8.72 -4.55 3.12
CA LYS A 71 9.47 -5.65 2.49
C LYS A 71 8.67 -6.94 2.62
N PRO A 72 8.57 -7.76 1.57
CA PRO A 72 8.03 -9.12 1.69
C PRO A 72 8.77 -9.93 2.78
#